data_AF-A0A9Q1IET3-F1
#
_entry.id   AF-A0A9Q1IET3-F1
#
_cell.length_a   1.000
_cell.length_b   1.000
_cell.length_c   1.000
_cell.angle_alpha   90.00
_cell.angle_beta   90.00
_cell.angle_gamma   90.00
#
_symmetry.space_group_name_H-M   'P 1'
#
loop_
_entity.id
_entity.type
_entity.pdbx_description
1 polymer ?
#
loop_
_entity_poly.entity_id
_entity_poly.type
_entity_poly.pdbx_seq_one_letter_code
_entity_poly.pdbx_strand_id
1 'polypeptide(L)'
;MASHHLKLSHDKTELLFMPYKTSPLQDLSITIDGTTVTASRSARNLEMVLDDQLDFKEHIRATARSCRFLLYNIRRNRPYLTTHSTQLLVQTMVTSRLDYCNSLLASLPACTILPLQLVQNTAARLVFNLPKFSHVTPLLRSLHWLPVVARIRFKVLTLAYTAAKRSGPSNYRT
;
A
#
# COMPACT_ATOMS: atom_id res chain seq x y z
N MET A 1 -20.75 -20.93 -7.67
CA MET A 1 -19.54 -21.49 -8.33
C MET A 1 -19.87 -22.80 -9.04
N ALA A 2 -20.45 -23.79 -8.35
CA ALA A 2 -20.89 -25.04 -8.97
C ALA A 2 -21.92 -24.86 -10.12
N SER A 3 -22.85 -23.91 -9.98
CA SER A 3 -23.83 -23.52 -11.02
C SER A 3 -23.21 -22.96 -12.30
N HIS A 4 -21.93 -22.58 -12.29
CA HIS A 4 -21.20 -22.05 -13.44
C HIS A 4 -19.99 -22.90 -13.81
N HIS A 5 -19.93 -24.17 -13.36
CA HIS A 5 -18.84 -25.10 -13.63
C HIS A 5 -17.44 -24.60 -13.22
N LEU A 6 -17.37 -23.74 -12.19
CA LEU A 6 -16.11 -23.23 -11.65
C LEU A 6 -15.73 -23.97 -10.35
N LYS A 7 -14.45 -24.35 -10.24
CA LYS A 7 -13.87 -25.01 -9.06
C LYS A 7 -13.02 -24.04 -8.24
N LEU A 8 -13.15 -24.11 -6.92
CA LEU A 8 -12.36 -23.31 -5.99
C LEU A 8 -10.97 -23.94 -5.78
N SER A 9 -9.92 -23.11 -5.73
CA SER A 9 -8.55 -23.59 -5.51
C SER A 9 -8.25 -23.54 -4.01
N HIS A 10 -8.31 -24.71 -3.37
CA HIS A 10 -8.15 -24.84 -1.93
C HIS A 10 -6.79 -24.29 -1.44
N ASP A 11 -5.70 -24.55 -2.16
CA ASP A 11 -4.35 -24.08 -1.81
C ASP A 11 -4.18 -22.55 -1.84
N LYS A 12 -5.07 -21.83 -2.55
CA LYS A 12 -5.01 -20.37 -2.70
C LYS A 12 -6.11 -19.65 -1.93
N THR A 13 -7.00 -20.38 -1.27
CA THR A 13 -8.16 -19.79 -0.60
C THR A 13 -7.88 -19.70 0.89
N GLU A 14 -7.81 -18.47 1.39
CA GLU A 14 -7.65 -18.17 2.81
C GLU A 14 -8.93 -17.53 3.33
N LEU A 15 -9.39 -17.96 4.52
CA LEU A 15 -10.52 -17.34 5.20
C LEU A 15 -9.98 -16.20 6.07
N LEU A 16 -10.32 -14.95 5.76
CA LEU A 16 -9.99 -13.81 6.61
C LEU A 16 -11.24 -13.33 7.36
N PHE A 17 -11.22 -13.46 8.68
CA PHE A 17 -12.29 -12.95 9.54
C PHE A 17 -11.88 -11.62 10.16
N MET A 18 -12.69 -10.57 9.95
CA MET A 18 -12.42 -9.21 10.44
C MET A 18 -13.41 -8.86 11.57
N PRO A 19 -13.06 -9.10 12.84
CA PRO A 19 -13.94 -8.78 13.95
C PRO A 19 -13.97 -7.27 14.21
N TYR A 20 -15.13 -6.74 14.64
CA TYR A 20 -15.29 -5.32 15.00
C TYR A 20 -14.48 -4.90 16.24
N LYS A 21 -14.11 -5.87 17.10
CA LYS A 21 -13.25 -5.67 18.27
C LYS A 21 -12.16 -6.74 18.26
N THR A 22 -11.03 -6.46 18.90
CA THR A 22 -10.01 -7.48 19.19
C THR A 22 -10.62 -8.58 20.04
N SER A 23 -11.12 -9.62 19.38
CA SER A 23 -11.59 -10.86 20.00
C SER A 23 -10.50 -11.92 19.84
N PRO A 24 -10.34 -12.83 20.81
CA PRO A 24 -9.57 -14.04 20.55
C PRO A 24 -10.12 -14.70 19.27
N LEU A 25 -9.22 -15.25 18.47
CA LEU A 25 -9.60 -16.02 17.28
C LEU A 25 -10.63 -17.05 17.72
N GLN A 26 -11.87 -16.88 17.27
CA GLN A 26 -12.79 -18.00 17.26
C GLN A 26 -12.23 -19.00 16.25
N ASP A 27 -12.26 -20.29 16.58
CA ASP A 27 -11.93 -21.38 15.66
C ASP A 27 -13.02 -21.45 14.57
N LEU A 28 -13.05 -20.43 13.72
CA LEU A 28 -13.93 -20.32 12.57
C LEU A 28 -13.29 -21.17 11.47
N SER A 29 -13.97 -22.27 11.19
CA SER A 29 -13.63 -23.15 10.09
C SER A 29 -14.86 -23.33 9.20
N ILE A 30 -14.64 -23.31 7.90
CA ILE A 30 -15.69 -23.51 6.91
C ILE A 30 -15.27 -24.70 6.06
N THR A 31 -16.18 -25.66 5.91
CA THR A 31 -16.01 -26.80 5.01
C THR A 31 -16.52 -26.45 3.62
N ILE A 32 -15.62 -26.40 2.65
CA ILE A 32 -15.93 -26.16 1.23
C ILE A 32 -15.49 -27.40 0.44
N ASP A 33 -16.43 -28.08 -0.21
CA ASP A 33 -16.19 -29.29 -1.02
C ASP A 33 -15.34 -30.38 -0.31
N GLY A 34 -15.57 -30.59 0.99
CA GLY A 34 -14.85 -31.58 1.81
C GLY A 34 -13.48 -31.13 2.33
N THR A 35 -13.04 -29.91 2.01
CA THR A 35 -11.83 -29.30 2.58
C THR A 35 -12.20 -28.30 3.66
N THR A 36 -11.52 -28.35 4.80
CA THR A 36 -11.72 -27.40 5.90
C THR A 36 -10.76 -26.23 5.73
N VAL A 37 -11.28 -25.02 5.52
CA VAL A 37 -10.49 -23.79 5.49
C VAL A 37 -10.64 -23.11 6.85
N THR A 38 -9.52 -22.88 7.53
CA THR A 38 -9.47 -22.19 8.83
C THR A 38 -9.24 -20.70 8.67
N ALA A 39 -9.71 -19.92 9.64
CA ALA A 39 -9.46 -18.49 9.68
C ALA A 39 -7.96 -18.18 9.82
N SER A 40 -7.42 -17.40 8.88
CA SER A 40 -6.08 -16.83 8.91
C SER A 40 -6.11 -15.44 9.54
N ARG A 41 -5.00 -15.06 10.19
CA ARG A 41 -4.80 -13.70 10.75
C ARG A 41 -4.48 -12.65 9.69
N SER A 42 -4.00 -13.09 8.54
CA SER A 42 -3.68 -12.23 7.41
C SER A 42 -3.99 -12.95 6.12
N ALA A 43 -4.48 -12.23 5.12
CA ALA A 43 -4.65 -12.78 3.78
C ALA A 43 -4.09 -11.85 2.72
N ARG A 44 -3.49 -12.43 1.68
CA ARG A 44 -3.00 -11.65 0.55
C ARG A 44 -4.09 -11.47 -0.49
N ASN A 45 -4.52 -10.23 -0.71
CA ASN A 45 -5.38 -9.87 -1.82
C ASN A 45 -4.59 -9.03 -2.83
N LEU A 46 -4.43 -9.54 -4.05
CA LEU A 46 -3.53 -9.03 -5.08
C LEU A 46 -2.07 -8.92 -4.57
N GLU A 47 -1.65 -7.74 -4.14
CA GLU A 47 -0.31 -7.45 -3.61
C GLU A 47 -0.34 -6.85 -2.19
N MET A 48 -1.52 -6.77 -1.60
CA MET A 48 -1.71 -6.26 -0.26
C MET A 48 -1.93 -7.40 0.72
N VAL A 49 -1.27 -7.30 1.87
CA VAL A 49 -1.54 -8.16 3.03
C VAL A 49 -2.59 -7.45 3.88
N LEU A 50 -3.76 -8.07 4.01
CA LEU A 50 -4.86 -7.63 4.85
C LEU A 50 -4.78 -8.38 6.16
N ASP A 51 -4.57 -7.66 7.26
CA ASP A 51 -4.60 -8.23 8.61
C ASP A 51 -6.05 -8.26 9.14
N ASP A 52 -6.36 -9.21 10.02
CA ASP A 52 -7.68 -9.38 10.65
C ASP A 52 -8.17 -8.12 11.40
N GLN A 53 -7.24 -7.32 11.95
CA GLN A 53 -7.51 -6.04 12.60
C GLN A 53 -7.41 -4.82 11.67
N LEU A 54 -7.12 -5.02 10.37
CA LEU A 54 -6.93 -3.96 9.38
C LEU A 54 -5.93 -2.86 9.81
N ASP A 55 -4.86 -3.23 10.54
CA ASP A 55 -3.84 -2.28 10.98
C ASP A 55 -2.71 -2.07 9.96
N PHE A 56 -2.62 -2.97 8.97
CA PHE A 56 -1.70 -2.95 7.82
C PHE A 56 -0.22 -2.80 8.20
N LYS A 57 0.16 -3.13 9.43
CA LYS A 57 1.54 -2.92 9.90
C LYS A 57 2.51 -3.79 9.11
N GLU A 58 2.14 -5.04 8.84
CA GLU A 58 2.97 -5.96 8.07
C GLU A 58 3.13 -5.48 6.62
N HIS A 59 2.02 -5.11 5.98
CA HIS A 59 2.04 -4.56 4.63
C HIS A 59 2.91 -3.31 4.54
N ILE A 60 2.74 -2.34 5.44
CA ILE A 60 3.55 -1.10 5.44
C ILE A 60 5.03 -1.41 5.65
N ARG A 61 5.39 -2.33 6.55
CA ARG A 61 6.78 -2.75 6.77
C ARG A 61 7.36 -3.40 5.51
N ALA A 62 6.63 -4.30 4.87
CA ALA A 62 7.04 -4.97 3.64
C ALA A 62 7.26 -3.95 2.50
N THR A 63 6.29 -3.05 2.29
CA THR A 63 6.38 -1.98 1.29
C THR A 63 7.56 -1.05 1.55
N ALA A 64 7.74 -0.62 2.80
CA ALA A 64 8.87 0.24 3.19
C ALA A 64 10.22 -0.46 2.99
N ARG A 65 10.34 -1.74 3.36
CA ARG A 65 11.56 -2.55 3.13
C ARG A 65 11.88 -2.65 1.65
N SER A 66 10.88 -2.97 0.84
CA SER A 66 11.01 -3.10 -0.61
C SER A 66 11.44 -1.76 -1.25
N CYS A 67 10.85 -0.65 -0.83
CA CYS A 67 11.25 0.68 -1.29
C CYS A 67 12.67 1.08 -0.85
N ARG A 68 13.08 0.74 0.37
CA ARG A 68 14.46 0.99 0.84
C ARG A 68 15.49 0.21 0.02
N PHE A 69 15.19 -1.04 -0.34
CA PHE A 69 16.03 -1.83 -1.23
C PHE A 69 16.16 -1.18 -2.61
N LEU A 70 15.05 -0.70 -3.19
CA LEU A 70 15.09 0.07 -4.44
C LEU A 70 15.98 1.32 -4.29
N LEU A 71 15.72 2.16 -3.27
CA LEU A 71 16.51 3.37 -3.03
C LEU A 71 18.01 3.08 -2.85
N TYR A 72 18.37 1.96 -2.23
CA TYR A 72 19.76 1.52 -2.12
C TYR A 72 20.38 1.26 -3.50
N ASN A 73 19.69 0.53 -4.38
CA ASN A 73 20.17 0.27 -5.73
C ASN A 73 20.28 1.55 -6.57
N ILE A 74 19.30 2.44 -6.47
CA ILE A 74 19.34 3.75 -7.15
C ILE A 74 20.52 4.57 -6.65
N ARG A 75 20.77 4.56 -5.34
CA ARG A 75 21.89 5.29 -4.74
C ARG A 75 23.25 4.80 -5.22
N ARG A 76 23.41 3.50 -5.45
CA ARG A 76 24.63 2.93 -6.05
C ARG A 76 24.86 3.45 -7.47
N ASN A 77 23.79 3.61 -8.25
CA ASN A 77 23.87 4.11 -9.61
C ASN A 77 23.86 5.65 -9.71
N ARG A 78 23.64 6.35 -8.60
CA ARG A 78 23.51 7.82 -8.54
C ARG A 78 24.67 8.60 -9.21
N PRO A 79 25.95 8.18 -9.12
CA PRO A 79 27.06 8.88 -9.78
C PRO A 79 26.93 8.95 -11.30
N TYR A 80 26.19 8.01 -11.90
CA TYR A 80 26.02 7.90 -13.36
C TYR A 80 24.69 8.47 -13.86
N LEU A 81 23.89 9.07 -12.96
CA LEU A 81 22.55 9.56 -13.27
C LEU A 81 22.47 11.08 -13.11
N THR A 82 21.73 11.72 -14.02
CA THR A 82 21.32 13.11 -13.82
C THR A 82 20.30 13.21 -12.68
N THR A 83 20.12 14.41 -12.13
CA THR A 83 19.05 14.67 -11.15
C THR A 83 17.67 14.33 -11.71
N HIS A 84 17.41 14.70 -12.97
CA HIS A 84 16.13 14.42 -13.63
C HIS A 84 15.89 12.91 -13.81
N SER A 85 16.89 12.16 -14.32
CA SER A 85 16.77 10.71 -14.47
C SER A 85 16.59 10.01 -13.12
N THR A 86 17.27 10.49 -12.07
CA THR A 86 17.11 9.98 -10.70
C THR A 86 15.69 10.24 -10.18
N GLN A 87 15.15 11.44 -10.41
CA GLN A 87 13.77 11.77 -10.07
C GLN A 87 12.78 10.85 -10.76
N LEU A 88 12.92 10.64 -12.07
CA LEU A 88 12.05 9.76 -12.84
C LEU A 88 12.08 8.33 -12.28
N LEU A 89 13.26 7.80 -12.01
CA LEU A 89 13.44 6.43 -11.53
C LEU A 89 12.86 6.26 -10.11
N VAL A 90 13.05 7.25 -9.23
CA VAL A 90 12.40 7.28 -7.92
C VAL A 90 10.88 7.35 -8.06
N GLN A 91 10.36 8.13 -9.01
CA GLN A 91 8.91 8.24 -9.23
C GLN A 91 8.32 6.93 -9.73
N THR A 92 8.94 6.30 -10.72
CA THR A 92 8.45 5.05 -11.34
C THR A 92 8.58 3.84 -10.43
N MET A 93 9.65 3.73 -9.64
CA MET A 93 9.90 2.53 -8.82
C MET A 93 9.45 2.66 -7.37
N VAL A 94 9.64 3.83 -6.75
CA VAL A 94 9.40 4.03 -5.32
C VAL A 94 8.05 4.70 -5.09
N THR A 95 7.78 5.81 -5.78
CA THR A 95 6.57 6.59 -5.56
C THR A 95 5.32 5.82 -5.99
N SER A 96 5.38 5.10 -7.11
CA SER A 96 4.31 4.18 -7.56
C SER A 96 3.93 3.15 -6.49
N ARG A 97 4.91 2.58 -5.77
CA ARG A 97 4.67 1.63 -4.68
C ARG A 97 4.11 2.28 -3.43
N LEU A 98 4.51 3.53 -3.13
CA LEU A 98 3.91 4.30 -2.04
C LEU A 98 2.47 4.72 -2.35
N ASP A 99 2.13 4.88 -3.63
CA ASP A 99 0.79 5.29 -4.07
C ASP A 99 -0.16 4.10 -4.31
N TYR A 100 0.39 2.89 -4.47
CA TYR A 100 -0.41 1.68 -4.64
C TYR A 100 -1.26 1.41 -3.39
N CYS A 101 -2.58 1.36 -3.56
CA CYS A 101 -3.57 1.10 -2.51
C CYS A 101 -3.48 2.02 -1.28
N ASN A 102 -2.83 3.19 -1.40
CA ASN A 102 -2.60 4.07 -0.25
C ASN A 102 -3.88 4.68 0.34
N SER A 103 -4.99 4.70 -0.39
CA SER A 103 -6.31 5.13 0.10
C SER A 103 -6.81 4.30 1.28
N LEU A 104 -6.40 3.03 1.37
CA LEU A 104 -6.81 2.14 2.46
C LEU A 104 -6.08 2.46 3.77
N LEU A 105 -5.02 3.27 3.71
CA LEU A 105 -4.27 3.72 4.88
C LEU A 105 -4.84 4.99 5.52
N ALA A 106 -5.96 5.52 5.03
CA ALA A 106 -6.49 6.83 5.42
C ALA A 106 -6.96 6.94 6.88
N SER A 107 -7.33 5.82 7.49
CA SER A 107 -7.79 5.73 8.88
C SER A 107 -6.68 5.34 9.86
N LEU A 108 -5.44 5.13 9.39
CA LEU A 108 -4.36 4.66 10.25
C LEU A 108 -3.70 5.78 11.04
N PRO A 109 -3.21 5.49 12.26
CA PRO A 109 -2.40 6.43 13.03
C PRO A 109 -1.16 6.90 12.27
N ALA A 110 -0.75 8.15 12.48
CA ALA A 110 0.42 8.73 11.82
C ALA A 110 1.72 7.96 12.12
N CYS A 111 1.85 7.37 13.32
CA CYS A 111 2.99 6.54 13.70
C CYS A 111 3.12 5.28 12.82
N THR A 112 2.00 4.69 12.41
CA THR A 112 1.96 3.53 11.53
C THR A 112 2.38 3.90 10.10
N ILE A 113 2.02 5.11 9.64
CA ILE A 113 2.34 5.61 8.28
C ILE A 113 3.79 6.16 8.21
N LEU A 114 4.39 6.53 9.34
CA LEU A 114 5.73 7.13 9.43
C LEU A 114 6.82 6.41 8.60
N PRO A 115 6.91 5.06 8.55
CA PRO A 115 7.90 4.38 7.73
C PRO A 115 7.86 4.77 6.25
N LEU A 116 6.66 5.01 5.70
CA LEU A 116 6.47 5.45 4.30
C LEU A 116 6.93 6.90 4.11
N GLN A 117 6.66 7.78 5.08
CA GLN A 117 7.16 9.16 5.04
C GLN A 117 8.70 9.20 5.07
N LEU A 118 9.33 8.34 5.87
CA LEU A 118 10.79 8.22 5.92
C LEU A 118 11.38 7.74 4.59
N VAL A 119 10.69 6.83 3.90
CA VAL A 119 11.07 6.42 2.54
C VAL A 119 11.00 7.59 1.59
N GLN A 120 9.88 8.34 1.56
CA GLN A 120 9.73 9.52 0.71
C GLN A 120 10.81 10.58 1.00
N ASN A 121 11.12 10.82 2.28
CA ASN A 121 12.13 11.77 2.68
C ASN A 121 13.54 11.37 2.20
N THR A 122 13.85 10.08 2.29
CA THR A 122 15.12 9.53 1.79
C THR A 122 15.18 9.63 0.26
N ALA A 123 14.06 9.38 -0.41
CA ALA A 123 13.93 9.47 -1.85
C ALA A 123 14.18 10.91 -2.35
N ALA A 124 13.58 11.92 -1.72
CA ALA A 124 13.80 13.33 -2.07
C ALA A 124 15.27 13.74 -1.91
N ARG A 125 15.91 13.33 -0.81
CA ARG A 125 17.36 13.57 -0.60
C ARG A 125 18.22 12.87 -1.65
N LEU A 126 17.84 11.66 -2.08
CA LEU A 126 18.57 10.92 -3.10
C LEU A 126 18.52 11.63 -4.47
N VAL A 127 17.38 12.18 -4.85
CA VAL A 127 17.23 12.95 -6.11
C VAL A 127 18.23 14.10 -6.15
N PHE A 128 18.26 14.92 -5.09
CA PHE A 128 19.19 16.05 -4.98
C PHE A 128 20.61 15.67 -4.53
N ASN A 129 20.90 14.39 -4.33
CA ASN A 129 22.18 13.88 -3.82
C ASN A 129 22.64 14.54 -2.50
N LEU A 130 21.72 14.75 -1.58
CA LEU A 130 21.97 15.41 -0.30
C LEU A 130 22.24 14.42 0.84
N PRO A 131 22.95 14.84 1.91
CA PRO A 131 23.21 14.00 3.07
C PRO A 131 21.93 13.64 3.84
N LYS A 132 22.01 12.59 4.66
CA LYS A 132 20.88 11.97 5.38
C LYS A 132 20.06 12.96 6.21
N PHE A 133 20.71 13.95 6.81
CA PHE A 133 20.09 14.89 7.75
C PHE A 133 19.66 16.22 7.09
N SER A 134 19.79 16.35 5.77
CA SER A 134 19.34 17.56 5.07
C SER A 134 17.85 17.81 5.26
N HIS A 135 17.50 19.09 5.39
CA HIS A 135 16.13 19.54 5.57
C HIS A 135 15.27 19.15 4.36
N VAL A 136 14.20 18.38 4.60
CA VAL A 136 13.45 17.71 3.53
C VAL A 136 12.32 18.56 2.95
N THR A 137 11.73 19.45 3.76
CA THR A 137 10.60 20.30 3.36
C THR A 137 10.84 21.09 2.06
N PRO A 138 11.98 21.79 1.86
CA PRO A 138 12.24 22.50 0.61
C PRO A 138 12.40 21.55 -0.58
N LEU A 139 12.92 20.34 -0.35
CA LEU A 139 13.09 19.33 -1.40
C LEU A 139 11.74 18.80 -1.88
N LEU A 140 10.81 18.55 -0.96
CA LEU A 140 9.45 18.14 -1.33
C LEU A 140 8.74 19.24 -2.10
N ARG A 141 8.92 20.51 -1.72
CA ARG A 141 8.35 21.65 -2.45
C ARG A 141 8.92 21.77 -3.87
N SER A 142 10.24 21.70 -4.03
CA SER A 142 10.87 21.78 -5.37
C SER A 142 10.47 20.61 -6.28
N LEU A 143 10.26 19.43 -5.71
CA LEU A 143 9.77 18.25 -6.45
C LEU A 143 8.25 18.26 -6.65
N HIS A 144 7.52 19.22 -6.08
CA HIS A 144 6.05 19.24 -6.03
C HIS A 144 5.45 17.96 -5.42
N TRP A 145 6.15 17.37 -4.44
CA TRP A 145 5.72 16.17 -3.75
C TRP A 145 4.97 16.50 -2.46
N LEU A 146 3.70 16.08 -2.39
CA LEU A 146 2.94 16.10 -1.15
C LEU A 146 3.51 15.08 -0.14
N PRO A 147 3.55 15.39 1.17
CA PRO A 147 3.81 14.40 2.22
C PRO A 147 2.86 13.20 2.10
N VAL A 148 3.29 12.02 2.53
CA VAL A 148 2.54 10.76 2.37
C VAL A 148 1.12 10.85 2.94
N VAL A 149 0.95 11.43 4.13
CA VAL A 149 -0.39 11.62 4.74
C VAL A 149 -1.29 12.49 3.86
N ALA A 150 -0.74 13.57 3.29
CA ALA A 150 -1.48 14.45 2.39
C ALA A 150 -1.82 13.74 1.06
N ARG A 151 -0.92 12.88 0.54
CA ARG A 151 -1.19 12.05 -0.65
C ARG A 151 -2.34 11.08 -0.42
N ILE A 152 -2.36 10.40 0.73
CA ILE A 152 -3.45 9.48 1.11
C ILE A 152 -4.79 10.24 1.13
N ARG A 153 -4.84 11.40 1.81
CA ARG A 153 -6.04 12.24 1.84
C ARG A 153 -6.48 12.68 0.46
N PHE A 154 -5.55 13.15 -0.36
CA PHE A 154 -5.82 13.56 -1.74
C PHE A 154 -6.41 12.40 -2.57
N LYS A 155 -5.87 11.19 -2.42
CA LYS A 155 -6.38 10.00 -3.11
C LYS A 155 -7.81 9.67 -2.69
N VAL A 156 -8.10 9.67 -1.39
CA VAL A 156 -9.46 9.42 -0.88
C VAL A 156 -10.46 10.47 -1.38
N LEU A 157 -10.10 11.75 -1.31
CA LEU A 157 -10.96 12.84 -1.79
C LEU A 157 -11.23 12.72 -3.29
N THR A 158 -10.21 12.35 -4.07
CA THR A 158 -10.37 12.11 -5.51
C THR A 158 -11.33 10.95 -5.78
N LEU A 159 -11.18 9.83 -5.05
CA LEU A 159 -12.08 8.69 -5.17
C LEU A 159 -13.52 9.05 -4.79
N ALA A 160 -13.72 9.76 -3.67
CA ALA A 160 -15.03 10.21 -3.22
C ALA A 160 -15.70 11.16 -4.24
N TYR A 161 -14.94 12.12 -4.77
CA TYR A 161 -15.42 13.01 -5.82
C TYR A 161 -15.81 12.25 -7.09
N THR A 162 -15.00 11.27 -7.50
CA THR A 162 -15.34 10.45 -8.67
C THR A 162 -16.59 9.62 -8.44
N ALA A 163 -16.78 9.05 -7.24
CA ALA A 163 -17.97 8.28 -6.90
C ALA A 163 -19.23 9.17 -6.82
N ALA A 164 -19.10 10.41 -6.36
CA ALA A 164 -20.20 11.36 -6.30
C ALA A 164 -20.62 11.90 -7.68
N LYS A 165 -19.66 12.15 -8.59
CA LYS A 165 -19.95 12.71 -9.93
C LYS A 165 -20.20 11.69 -11.01
N ARG A 166 -19.47 10.57 -10.99
CA ARG A 166 -19.75 9.44 -11.88
C ARG A 166 -20.73 8.57 -11.12
N SER A 167 -22.00 8.62 -11.52
CA SER A 167 -22.87 7.45 -11.28
C SER A 167 -22.05 6.23 -11.69
N GLY A 168 -21.83 5.30 -10.77
CA GLY A 168 -21.09 4.06 -11.06
C GLY A 168 -21.64 3.39 -12.33
N PRO A 169 -20.89 2.48 -12.97
CA PRO A 169 -21.37 1.77 -14.14
C PRO A 169 -22.80 1.29 -13.90
N SER A 170 -23.70 1.63 -14.82
CA SER A 170 -25.16 1.45 -14.77
C SER A 170 -25.62 0.01 -14.51
N ASN A 171 -24.68 -0.93 -14.47
CA ASN A 171 -24.82 -2.36 -14.32
C ASN A 171 -25.10 -2.80 -12.85
N TYR A 172 -25.02 -1.89 -11.88
CA TYR A 172 -25.28 -2.18 -10.46
C TYR A 172 -26.59 -1.57 -9.93
N ARG A 173 -27.46 -1.07 -10.81
CA ARG A 173 -28.82 -0.67 -10.43
C ARG A 173 -29.72 -1.90 -10.59
N THR A 174 -29.90 -2.64 -9.51
CA THR A 174 -31.01 -3.60 -9.32
C THR A 174 -32.33 -2.87 -9.31
#